data_AF-A0A2S2NNC2-F1
#
_entry.id   AF-A0A2S2NNC2-F1
#
_cell.length_a   1.000
_cell.length_b   1.000
_cell.length_c   1.000
_cell.angle_alpha   90.00
_cell.angle_beta   90.00
_cell.angle_gamma   90.00
#
_symmetry.space_group_name_H-M   'P 1'
#
loop_
_entity.id
_entity.type
_entity.pdbx_description
1 polymer ?
#
loop_
_entity_poly.entity_id
_entity_poly.type
_entity_poly.pdbx_seq_one_letter_code
_entity_poly.pdbx_strand_id
1 'polypeptide(L)'
;AMSSLPEQFNSAPMSSMFFGNSKQVLEEGLKNTLQFMISQPMGSISAHNDGFSTKPLTKILMKLSREHALQSFNNYRRRFGLPAYNSFFQLTKNWETADELKNLYQSVDDVELLTGVLIEGSRMGSLPTSTIMTHSFIINAILTSNLTSELSWKPNTFGGDILFSLVKGTTLKSFLCNNLVEYCDGLNIDLYAK
;
A
#
# COMPACT_ATOMS: atom_id res chain seq x y z
N ALA A 1 13.07 8.82 -18.97
CA ALA A 1 11.61 9.00 -18.86
C ALA A 1 11.37 10.06 -17.79
N MET A 2 10.68 11.16 -18.12
CA MET A 2 10.41 12.20 -17.14
C MET A 2 9.42 11.65 -16.10
N SER A 3 9.84 11.72 -14.83
CA SER A 3 9.07 11.31 -13.67
C SER A 3 7.68 11.95 -13.67
N SER A 4 6.63 11.15 -13.57
CA SER A 4 5.24 11.60 -13.39
C SER A 4 4.96 12.09 -11.96
N LEU A 5 6.00 12.27 -11.14
CA LEU A 5 5.86 12.82 -9.80
C LEU A 5 5.76 14.35 -9.87
N PRO A 6 4.97 14.98 -8.98
CA PRO A 6 4.94 16.43 -8.86
C PRO A 6 6.36 17.03 -8.81
N GLU A 7 6.59 18.19 -9.42
CA GLU A 7 7.93 18.82 -9.53
C GLU A 7 8.69 18.92 -8.20
N GLN A 8 7.94 18.97 -7.10
CA GLN A 8 8.41 18.99 -5.70
C GLN A 8 9.19 17.74 -5.28
N PHE A 9 9.17 16.64 -6.06
CA PHE A 9 9.92 15.40 -5.78
C PHE A 9 11.27 15.30 -6.48
N ASN A 10 11.59 16.21 -7.39
CA ASN A 10 12.82 16.10 -8.19
C ASN A 10 14.09 16.31 -7.36
N SER A 11 14.01 16.91 -6.16
CA SER A 11 15.17 17.28 -5.32
C SER A 11 15.52 16.29 -4.21
N ALA A 12 14.80 15.17 -4.05
CA ALA A 12 15.11 14.19 -3.02
C ALA A 12 16.29 13.28 -3.43
N PRO A 13 17.30 13.00 -2.59
CA PRO A 13 18.46 12.15 -2.95
C PRO A 13 18.10 10.70 -3.35
N MET A 14 16.89 10.24 -3.03
CA MET A 14 16.36 8.95 -3.51
C MET A 14 15.82 9.03 -4.95
N SER A 15 15.44 10.21 -5.43
CA SER A 15 14.98 10.45 -6.82
C SER A 15 16.06 10.06 -7.83
N SER A 16 17.32 10.42 -7.56
CA SER A 16 18.46 10.09 -8.39
C SER A 16 18.92 8.63 -8.25
N MET A 17 18.67 8.00 -7.09
CA MET A 17 19.12 6.64 -6.80
C MET A 17 18.18 5.55 -7.34
N PHE A 18 16.86 5.76 -7.30
CA PHE A 18 15.86 4.76 -7.70
C PHE A 18 14.93 5.20 -8.85
N PHE A 19 14.57 6.48 -8.93
CA PHE A 19 13.55 6.96 -9.87
C PHE A 19 14.14 7.41 -11.21
N GLY A 20 14.95 6.53 -11.82
CA GLY A 20 15.56 6.79 -13.13
C GLY A 20 16.78 5.93 -13.47
N ASN A 21 17.28 5.14 -12.52
CA ASN A 21 18.45 4.30 -12.73
C ASN A 21 18.05 2.84 -12.99
N SER A 22 17.94 2.47 -14.26
CA SER A 22 17.68 1.09 -14.67
C SER A 22 18.93 0.20 -14.67
N LYS A 23 20.12 0.75 -14.37
CA LYS A 23 21.37 -0.01 -14.40
C LYS A 23 21.36 -1.17 -13.43
N GLN A 24 20.72 -1.02 -12.27
CA GLN A 24 20.63 -2.11 -11.30
C GLN A 24 20.01 -3.37 -11.91
N VAL A 25 18.96 -3.24 -12.72
CA VAL A 25 18.33 -4.40 -13.39
C VAL A 25 19.17 -4.88 -14.58
N LEU A 26 19.75 -3.95 -15.34
CA LEU A 26 20.49 -4.26 -16.58
C LEU A 26 21.88 -4.85 -16.33
N GLU A 27 22.57 -4.43 -15.26
CA GLU A 27 23.93 -4.82 -14.90
C GLU A 27 23.92 -6.00 -13.92
N GLU A 28 23.13 -5.94 -12.84
CA GLU A 28 23.08 -7.03 -11.83
C GLU A 28 22.14 -8.18 -12.23
N GLY A 29 21.26 -7.95 -13.20
CA GLY A 29 20.28 -8.90 -13.66
C GLY A 29 18.99 -8.93 -12.84
N LEU A 30 17.91 -9.39 -13.48
CA LEU A 30 16.57 -9.41 -12.91
C LEU A 30 16.46 -10.33 -11.67
N LYS A 31 17.09 -11.51 -11.71
CA LYS A 31 17.04 -12.49 -10.62
C LYS A 31 17.63 -11.93 -9.32
N ASN A 32 18.83 -11.34 -9.39
CA ASN A 32 19.51 -10.76 -8.23
C ASN A 32 18.74 -9.57 -7.67
N THR A 33 18.17 -8.74 -8.55
CA THR A 33 17.31 -7.62 -8.15
C THR A 33 16.06 -8.11 -7.41
N LEU A 34 15.39 -9.15 -7.94
CA LEU A 34 14.21 -9.73 -7.28
C LEU A 34 14.56 -10.36 -5.94
N GLN A 35 15.69 -11.07 -5.85
CA GLN A 35 16.17 -11.64 -4.59
C GLN A 35 16.41 -10.56 -3.53
N PHE A 36 17.00 -9.43 -3.94
CA PHE A 36 17.17 -8.27 -3.08
C PHE A 36 15.82 -7.73 -2.61
N MET A 37 14.86 -7.49 -3.51
CA MET A 37 13.53 -6.98 -3.17
C MET A 37 12.77 -7.90 -2.20
N ILE A 38 12.86 -9.22 -2.38
CA ILE A 38 12.19 -10.21 -1.52
C ILE A 38 12.85 -10.26 -0.12
N SER A 39 14.17 -10.09 -0.05
CA SER A 39 14.92 -10.22 1.20
C SER A 39 14.89 -8.96 2.06
N GLN A 40 14.58 -7.79 1.47
CA GLN A 40 14.55 -6.52 2.19
C GLN A 40 13.24 -6.39 2.99
N PRO A 41 13.31 -6.24 4.33
CA PRO A 41 12.11 -6.02 5.13
C PRO A 41 11.52 -4.63 4.85
N MET A 42 10.20 -4.55 4.74
CA MET A 42 9.50 -3.27 4.61
C MET A 42 9.31 -2.59 5.95
N GLY A 43 9.33 -1.24 5.95
CA GLY A 43 8.96 -0.45 7.11
C GLY A 43 7.47 -0.61 7.46
N SER A 44 7.17 -0.67 8.76
CA SER A 44 5.80 -0.68 9.28
C SER A 44 5.08 0.64 8.98
N ILE A 45 3.79 0.60 8.66
CA ILE A 45 2.98 1.83 8.64
C ILE A 45 2.62 2.16 10.09
N SER A 46 3.29 3.14 10.67
CA SER A 46 3.08 3.58 12.06
C SER A 46 3.45 5.04 12.26
N ALA A 47 3.08 5.59 13.42
CA ALA A 47 3.51 6.92 13.85
C ALA A 47 5.05 7.03 13.79
N HIS A 48 5.53 8.22 13.43
CA HIS A 48 6.96 8.57 13.33
C HIS A 48 7.80 7.70 12.37
N ASN A 49 7.19 6.95 11.46
CA ASN A 49 7.91 6.09 10.51
C ASN A 49 7.83 6.57 9.05
N ASP A 50 7.58 7.87 8.82
CA ASP A 50 7.62 8.47 7.49
C ASP A 50 9.06 8.84 7.10
N GLY A 51 9.53 8.31 5.97
CA GLY A 51 10.88 8.52 5.49
C GLY A 51 11.16 9.97 5.10
N PHE A 52 12.42 10.39 5.20
CA PHE A 52 12.82 11.76 4.81
C PHE A 52 12.40 12.12 3.38
N SER A 53 12.49 11.17 2.45
CA SER A 53 12.13 11.35 1.05
C SER A 53 10.62 11.33 0.78
N THR A 54 9.82 10.67 1.62
CA THR A 54 8.36 10.55 1.45
C THR A 54 7.59 11.63 2.20
N LYS A 55 8.20 12.25 3.22
CA LYS A 55 7.61 13.35 4.00
C LYS A 55 7.02 14.50 3.17
N PRO A 56 7.63 14.97 2.06
CA PRO A 56 6.99 15.95 1.18
C PRO A 56 5.66 15.46 0.60
N LEU A 57 5.55 14.17 0.22
CA LEU A 57 4.33 13.57 -0.29
C LEU A 57 3.23 13.56 0.75
N THR A 58 3.56 13.12 1.97
CA THR A 58 2.61 13.12 3.08
C THR A 58 2.03 14.52 3.31
N LYS A 59 2.88 15.56 3.29
CA LYS A 59 2.41 16.95 3.40
C LYS A 59 1.47 17.37 2.27
N ILE A 60 1.76 16.99 1.02
CA ILE A 60 0.89 17.29 -0.12
C ILE A 60 -0.45 16.57 0.04
N LEU A 61 -0.44 15.29 0.40
CA LEU A 61 -1.66 14.51 0.60
C LEU A 61 -2.53 15.07 1.73
N MET A 62 -1.92 15.55 2.82
CA MET A 62 -2.65 16.24 3.89
C MET A 62 -3.29 17.54 3.39
N LYS A 63 -2.59 18.35 2.58
CA LYS A 63 -3.16 19.57 1.99
C LYS A 63 -4.34 19.25 1.08
N LEU A 64 -4.17 18.29 0.16
CA LEU A 64 -5.24 17.83 -0.74
C LEU A 64 -6.46 17.31 0.04
N SER A 65 -6.23 16.55 1.12
CA SER A 65 -7.30 16.08 2.01
C SER A 65 -8.15 17.24 2.56
N ARG A 66 -7.49 18.35 2.93
CA ARG A 66 -8.17 19.55 3.46
C ARG A 66 -8.87 20.34 2.35
N GLU A 67 -8.23 20.50 1.19
CA GLU A 67 -8.82 21.17 0.01
C GLU A 67 -10.09 20.46 -0.48
N HIS A 68 -10.10 19.13 -0.43
CA HIS A 68 -11.27 18.32 -0.75
C HIS A 68 -12.24 18.10 0.43
N ALA A 69 -12.00 18.79 1.56
CA ALA A 69 -12.84 18.72 2.76
C ALA A 69 -13.17 17.28 3.19
N LEU A 70 -12.17 16.39 3.16
CA LEU A 70 -12.36 15.02 3.63
C LEU A 70 -12.79 15.02 5.10
N GLN A 71 -13.74 14.14 5.41
CA GLN A 71 -14.27 13.97 6.75
C GLN A 71 -13.21 13.40 7.70
N SER A 72 -13.44 13.56 9.01
CA SER A 72 -12.53 13.07 10.02
C SER A 72 -12.40 11.53 10.02
N PHE A 73 -11.31 11.04 10.59
CA PHE A 73 -11.00 9.63 10.68
C PHE A 73 -12.13 8.83 11.35
N ASN A 74 -12.68 9.33 12.46
CA ASN A 74 -13.80 8.67 13.14
C ASN A 74 -15.09 8.65 12.30
N ASN A 75 -15.35 9.67 11.47
CA ASN A 75 -16.48 9.65 10.54
C ASN A 75 -16.33 8.54 9.49
N TYR A 76 -15.12 8.33 8.96
CA TYR A 76 -14.84 7.20 8.08
C TYR A 76 -14.99 5.86 8.81
N ARG A 77 -14.50 5.73 10.05
CA ARG A 77 -14.71 4.51 10.84
C ARG A 77 -16.20 4.18 10.98
N ARG A 78 -17.03 5.15 11.37
CA ARG A 78 -18.50 4.99 11.43
C ARG A 78 -19.08 4.56 10.08
N ARG A 79 -18.64 5.18 8.98
CA ARG A 79 -19.09 4.85 7.61
C ARG A 79 -18.79 3.40 7.21
N PHE A 80 -17.67 2.84 7.70
CA PHE A 80 -17.25 1.46 7.48
C PHE A 80 -17.75 0.49 8.57
N GLY A 81 -18.64 0.92 9.47
CA GLY A 81 -19.18 0.08 10.55
C GLY A 81 -18.18 -0.22 11.67
N LEU A 82 -17.08 0.52 11.75
CA LEU A 82 -16.11 0.43 12.83
C LEU A 82 -16.48 1.36 14.00
N PRO A 83 -16.21 0.95 15.26
CA PRO A 83 -16.42 1.82 16.40
C PRO A 83 -15.46 3.01 16.35
N ALA A 84 -15.99 4.22 16.51
CA ALA A 84 -15.17 5.42 16.68
C ALA A 84 -14.29 5.31 17.93
N TYR A 85 -13.09 5.89 17.88
CA TYR A 85 -12.23 5.98 19.06
C TYR A 85 -12.69 7.12 19.96
N ASN A 86 -12.66 6.90 21.27
CA ASN A 86 -13.14 7.88 22.27
C ASN A 86 -11.99 8.66 22.93
N SER A 87 -10.73 8.34 22.62
CA SER A 87 -9.57 9.08 23.09
C SER A 87 -8.37 8.89 22.16
N PHE A 88 -7.42 9.83 22.19
CA PHE A 88 -6.17 9.71 21.45
C PHE A 88 -5.39 8.44 21.82
N PHE A 89 -5.38 8.04 23.09
CA PHE A 89 -4.72 6.80 23.51
C PHE A 89 -5.39 5.55 22.92
N GLN A 90 -6.73 5.50 22.85
CA GLN A 90 -7.40 4.37 22.20
C GLN A 90 -7.05 4.28 20.70
N LEU A 91 -6.86 5.42 20.04
CA LEU A 91 -6.45 5.49 18.64
C LEU A 91 -5.00 5.01 18.44
N THR A 92 -4.05 5.56 19.19
CA THR A 92 -2.61 5.34 18.97
C THR A 92 -2.06 4.11 19.68
N LYS A 93 -2.68 3.71 20.80
CA LYS A 93 -2.13 2.76 21.79
C LYS A 93 -0.72 3.16 22.29
N ASN A 94 -0.38 4.44 22.20
CA ASN A 94 0.91 5.00 22.60
C ASN A 94 0.68 6.36 23.26
N TRP A 95 1.17 6.52 24.50
CA TRP A 95 0.95 7.74 25.28
C TRP A 95 1.69 8.96 24.75
N GLU A 96 2.90 8.79 24.22
CA GLU A 96 3.72 9.87 23.64
C GLU A 96 3.01 10.46 22.42
N THR A 97 2.66 9.62 21.43
CA THR A 97 1.90 10.07 20.26
C THR A 97 0.51 10.60 20.63
N ALA A 98 -0.14 10.03 21.64
CA ALA A 98 -1.43 10.54 22.10
C ALA A 98 -1.33 11.95 22.70
N ASP A 99 -0.24 12.24 23.41
CA ASP A 99 -0.01 13.56 24.01
C ASP A 99 0.31 14.61 22.94
N GLU A 100 1.13 14.27 21.94
CA GLU A 100 1.36 15.12 20.77
C GLU A 100 0.05 15.49 20.07
N LEU A 101 -0.85 14.53 19.87
CA LEU A 101 -2.14 14.78 19.21
C LEU A 101 -3.06 15.68 20.02
N LYS A 102 -3.04 15.60 21.36
CA LYS A 102 -3.81 16.52 22.22
C LYS A 102 -3.37 17.97 22.03
N ASN A 103 -2.10 18.20 21.72
CA ASN A 103 -1.59 19.54 21.45
C ASN A 103 -1.96 20.06 20.06
N LEU A 104 -2.36 19.18 19.14
CA LEU A 104 -2.68 19.50 17.74
C LEU A 104 -4.19 19.53 17.45
N TYR A 105 -4.97 18.68 18.12
CA TYR A 105 -6.40 18.50 17.90
C TYR A 105 -7.18 18.68 19.19
N GLN A 106 -8.34 19.35 19.12
CA GLN A 106 -9.19 19.57 20.29
C GLN A 106 -9.88 18.27 20.75
N SER A 107 -10.32 17.45 19.80
CA SER A 107 -10.96 16.16 20.03
C SER A 107 -10.37 15.05 19.15
N VAL A 108 -10.50 13.81 19.60
CA VAL A 108 -10.21 12.62 18.77
C VAL A 108 -11.11 12.55 17.53
N ASP A 109 -12.29 13.16 17.59
CA ASP A 109 -13.21 13.25 16.45
C ASP A 109 -12.75 14.26 15.37
N ASP A 110 -11.76 15.11 15.66
CA ASP A 110 -11.20 16.10 14.72
C ASP A 110 -10.01 15.55 13.93
N VAL A 111 -9.51 14.36 14.28
CA VAL A 111 -8.32 13.77 13.65
C VAL A 111 -8.58 13.55 12.15
N GLU A 112 -7.71 14.12 11.32
CA GLU A 112 -7.77 13.98 9.85
C GLU A 112 -7.61 12.51 9.42
N LEU A 113 -8.25 12.14 8.30
CA LEU A 113 -8.24 10.77 7.78
C LEU A 113 -6.81 10.20 7.64
N LEU A 114 -5.92 10.90 6.92
CA LEU A 114 -4.56 10.42 6.67
C LEU A 114 -3.75 10.31 7.96
N THR A 115 -3.87 11.28 8.87
CA THR A 115 -3.22 11.22 10.18
C THR A 115 -3.70 9.99 10.95
N GLY A 116 -5.01 9.80 11.07
CA GLY A 116 -5.59 8.66 11.78
C GLY A 116 -5.14 7.31 11.22
N VAL A 117 -5.04 7.16 9.90
CA VAL A 117 -4.55 5.92 9.25
C VAL A 117 -3.08 5.64 9.59
N LEU A 118 -2.22 6.66 9.62
CA LEU A 118 -0.78 6.48 9.86
C LEU A 118 -0.45 6.20 11.33
N ILE A 119 -1.25 6.70 12.27
CA ILE A 119 -1.00 6.59 13.71
C ILE A 119 -1.83 5.49 14.39
N GLU A 120 -2.81 4.90 13.69
CA GLU A 120 -3.70 3.90 14.29
C GLU A 120 -2.87 2.73 14.81
N GLY A 121 -3.05 2.43 16.10
CA GLY A 121 -2.32 1.37 16.76
C GLY A 121 -2.63 0.01 16.13
N SER A 122 -1.64 -0.59 15.49
CA SER A 122 -1.75 -1.92 14.87
C SER A 122 -2.21 -2.99 15.88
N ARG A 123 -2.99 -3.96 15.43
CA ARG A 123 -3.31 -5.18 16.19
C ARG A 123 -2.81 -6.36 15.37
N MET A 124 -1.80 -7.07 15.88
CA MET A 124 -1.18 -8.21 15.18
C MET A 124 -0.68 -7.85 13.78
N GLY A 125 0.01 -6.72 13.62
CA GLY A 125 0.55 -6.28 12.32
C GLY A 125 -0.46 -5.60 11.39
N SER A 126 -1.76 -5.74 11.61
CA SER A 126 -2.80 -5.12 10.77
C SER A 126 -3.29 -3.76 11.30
N LEU A 127 -3.48 -2.81 10.38
CA LEU A 127 -4.15 -1.52 10.60
C LEU A 127 -5.65 -1.66 10.27
N PRO A 128 -6.54 -1.77 11.28
CA PRO A 128 -7.90 -2.21 11.05
C PRO A 128 -8.72 -1.29 10.14
N THR A 129 -8.57 0.04 10.27
CA THR A 129 -9.31 0.98 9.40
C THR A 129 -8.80 0.93 7.97
N SER A 130 -7.48 0.96 7.78
CA SER A 130 -6.86 0.90 6.46
C SER A 130 -7.22 -0.39 5.73
N THR A 131 -7.16 -1.53 6.43
CA THR A 131 -7.53 -2.84 5.87
C THR A 131 -8.97 -2.85 5.38
N ILE A 132 -9.95 -2.44 6.20
CA ILE A 132 -11.36 -2.46 5.78
C ILE A 132 -11.63 -1.47 4.65
N MET A 133 -11.08 -0.27 4.75
CA MET A 133 -11.21 0.76 3.73
C MET A 133 -10.68 0.26 2.39
N THR A 134 -9.41 -0.16 2.35
CA THR A 134 -8.74 -0.60 1.12
C THR A 134 -9.38 -1.86 0.55
N HIS A 135 -9.74 -2.85 1.38
CA HIS A 135 -10.42 -4.06 0.93
C HIS A 135 -11.73 -3.73 0.22
N SER A 136 -12.53 -2.80 0.74
CA SER A 136 -13.80 -2.43 0.09
C SER A 136 -13.59 -1.89 -1.33
N PHE A 137 -12.57 -1.04 -1.53
CA PHE A 137 -12.25 -0.50 -2.85
C PHE A 137 -11.62 -1.55 -3.77
N ILE A 138 -10.66 -2.34 -3.27
CA ILE A 138 -9.95 -3.35 -4.06
C ILE A 138 -10.91 -4.45 -4.52
N ILE A 139 -11.73 -4.99 -3.62
CA ILE A 139 -12.70 -6.05 -3.96
C ILE A 139 -13.71 -5.51 -4.97
N ASN A 140 -14.25 -4.31 -4.76
CA ASN A 140 -15.17 -3.71 -5.72
C ASN A 140 -14.49 -3.50 -7.08
N ALA A 141 -13.26 -2.99 -7.13
CA ALA A 141 -12.53 -2.82 -8.39
C ALA A 141 -12.30 -4.14 -9.13
N ILE A 142 -12.00 -5.22 -8.40
CA ILE A 142 -11.83 -6.57 -8.97
C ILE A 142 -13.17 -7.08 -9.52
N LEU A 143 -14.23 -7.09 -8.71
CA LEU A 143 -15.52 -7.71 -9.05
C LEU A 143 -16.35 -6.91 -10.07
N THR A 144 -16.13 -5.59 -10.15
CA THR A 144 -16.79 -4.74 -11.17
C THR A 144 -16.06 -4.74 -12.51
N SER A 145 -14.88 -5.36 -12.58
CA SER A 145 -14.18 -5.56 -13.85
C SER A 145 -15.01 -6.47 -14.76
N ASN A 146 -15.20 -6.05 -16.01
CA ASN A 146 -15.91 -6.85 -17.01
C ASN A 146 -15.30 -8.25 -17.17
N LEU A 147 -13.99 -8.41 -16.96
CA LEU A 147 -13.33 -9.71 -17.00
C LEU A 147 -13.91 -10.70 -15.99
N THR A 148 -14.34 -10.22 -14.82
CA THR A 148 -14.93 -11.07 -13.77
C THR A 148 -16.44 -11.29 -13.91
N SER A 149 -17.07 -10.71 -14.94
CA SER A 149 -18.48 -10.97 -15.23
C SER A 149 -18.70 -12.40 -15.73
N GLU A 150 -19.88 -12.97 -15.45
CA GLU A 150 -20.25 -14.31 -15.93
C GLU A 150 -20.18 -14.45 -17.45
N LEU A 151 -20.44 -13.36 -18.19
CA LEU A 151 -20.40 -13.33 -19.65
C LEU A 151 -18.99 -13.45 -20.20
N SER A 152 -18.00 -12.89 -19.50
CA SER A 152 -16.61 -12.82 -19.93
C SER A 152 -15.72 -13.88 -19.27
N TRP A 153 -16.07 -14.38 -18.10
CA TRP A 153 -15.28 -15.38 -17.36
C TRP A 153 -15.46 -16.81 -17.89
N LYS A 154 -15.08 -17.02 -19.16
CA LYS A 154 -15.21 -18.30 -19.88
C LYS A 154 -14.00 -18.56 -20.79
N PRO A 155 -13.71 -19.83 -21.15
CA PRO A 155 -12.53 -20.20 -21.94
C PRO A 155 -12.34 -19.37 -23.22
N ASN A 156 -13.42 -19.14 -23.96
CA ASN A 156 -13.36 -18.42 -25.24
C ASN A 156 -12.80 -17.00 -25.13
N THR A 157 -13.03 -16.31 -24.01
CA THR A 157 -12.50 -14.95 -23.77
C THR A 157 -10.98 -14.95 -23.63
N PHE A 158 -10.43 -16.04 -23.08
CA PHE A 158 -9.00 -16.18 -22.79
C PHE A 158 -8.25 -16.99 -23.86
N GLY A 159 -8.88 -17.32 -24.99
CA GLY A 159 -8.23 -18.09 -26.07
C GLY A 159 -8.26 -19.62 -25.87
N GLY A 160 -9.22 -20.13 -25.09
CA GLY A 160 -9.47 -21.56 -24.90
C GLY A 160 -9.16 -22.08 -23.49
N ASP A 161 -9.41 -23.37 -23.26
CA ASP A 161 -9.32 -24.00 -21.93
C ASP A 161 -7.91 -23.97 -21.35
N ILE A 162 -6.88 -24.09 -22.20
CA ILE A 162 -5.47 -24.09 -21.79
C ILE A 162 -5.11 -22.75 -21.13
N LEU A 163 -5.32 -21.64 -21.83
CA LEU A 163 -5.00 -20.31 -21.29
C LEU A 163 -5.90 -19.95 -20.11
N PHE A 164 -7.17 -20.35 -20.14
CA PHE A 164 -8.06 -20.11 -19.00
C PHE A 164 -7.64 -20.91 -17.75
N SER A 165 -7.12 -22.13 -17.92
CA SER A 165 -6.54 -22.89 -16.81
C SER A 165 -5.29 -22.21 -16.23
N LEU A 166 -4.46 -21.60 -17.09
CA LEU A 166 -3.31 -20.81 -16.66
C LEU A 166 -3.75 -19.61 -15.83
N VAL A 167 -4.76 -18.84 -16.28
CA VAL A 167 -5.31 -17.70 -15.53
C VAL A 167 -5.79 -18.13 -14.15
N LYS A 168 -6.53 -19.25 -14.06
CA LYS A 168 -7.06 -19.76 -12.79
C LYS A 168 -5.99 -20.30 -11.84
N GLY A 169 -4.89 -20.83 -12.38
CA GLY A 169 -3.81 -21.46 -11.61
C GLY A 169 -2.58 -20.57 -11.37
N THR A 170 -2.58 -19.33 -11.88
CA THR A 170 -1.41 -18.45 -11.76
C THR A 170 -1.19 -18.02 -10.31
N THR A 171 0.06 -18.12 -9.87
CA THR A 171 0.56 -17.61 -8.58
C THR A 171 1.71 -16.64 -8.83
N LEU A 172 2.05 -15.80 -7.84
CA LEU A 172 3.22 -14.92 -7.96
C LEU A 172 4.50 -15.73 -8.21
N LYS A 173 4.64 -16.89 -7.54
CA LYS A 173 5.76 -17.81 -7.74
C LYS A 173 5.81 -18.34 -9.17
N SER A 174 4.71 -18.89 -9.68
CA SER A 174 4.68 -19.43 -11.04
C SER A 174 4.93 -18.34 -12.09
N PHE A 175 4.39 -17.13 -11.88
CA PHE A 175 4.63 -15.99 -12.76
C PHE A 175 6.12 -15.63 -12.81
N LEU A 176 6.78 -15.48 -11.67
CA LEU A 176 8.21 -15.13 -11.63
C LEU A 176 9.07 -16.26 -12.22
N CYS A 177 8.87 -17.50 -11.78
CA CYS A 177 9.71 -18.62 -12.20
C CYS A 177 9.59 -18.94 -13.69
N ASN A 178 8.43 -18.71 -14.32
CA ASN A 178 8.25 -18.94 -15.76
C ASN A 178 8.89 -17.84 -16.64
N ASN A 179 9.29 -16.70 -16.06
CA ASN A 179 9.85 -15.55 -16.79
C ASN A 179 11.32 -15.27 -16.45
N LEU A 180 11.98 -16.15 -15.69
CA LEU A 180 13.41 -16.06 -15.38
C LEU A 180 14.20 -17.04 -16.26
N VAL A 181 15.34 -16.58 -16.78
CA VAL A 181 16.24 -17.37 -17.65
C VAL A 181 16.91 -18.51 -16.89
N GLU A 182 17.22 -18.28 -15.61
CA GLU A 182 17.72 -19.29 -14.68
C GLU A 182 16.57 -19.82 -13.83
N TYR A 183 16.58 -21.12 -13.52
CA TYR A 183 15.63 -21.73 -12.59
C TYR A 183 15.51 -20.90 -11.30
N CYS A 184 14.31 -20.92 -10.71
CA CYS A 184 13.90 -20.21 -9.49
C CYS A 184 14.63 -20.68 -8.21
N ASP A 185 15.78 -21.33 -8.35
CA ASP A 185 16.56 -21.91 -7.28
C ASP A 185 17.03 -20.81 -6.32
N GLY A 186 16.71 -20.97 -5.04
CA GLY A 186 17.09 -20.03 -3.97
C GLY A 186 16.17 -18.82 -3.78
N LEU A 187 15.12 -18.64 -4.60
CA LEU A 187 14.13 -17.58 -4.40
C LEU A 187 13.00 -18.06 -3.46
N ASN A 188 13.03 -17.62 -2.20
CA ASN A 188 11.93 -17.86 -1.28
C ASN A 188 10.79 -16.84 -1.51
N ILE A 189 9.92 -17.13 -2.47
CA ILE A 189 8.76 -16.30 -2.80
C ILE A 189 7.60 -16.69 -1.90
N ASP A 190 7.68 -16.27 -0.64
CA ASP A 190 6.54 -16.30 0.27
C ASP A 190 5.80 -14.96 0.16
N LEU A 191 4.47 -15.01 0.07
CA LEU A 191 3.66 -13.81 0.28
C LEU A 191 3.86 -13.39 1.74
N TYR A 192 4.69 -12.38 1.98
CA TYR A 192 4.82 -11.72 3.27
C TYR A 192 3.53 -10.97 3.60
N ALA A 193 2.51 -11.72 4.02
CA ALA A 193 1.42 -11.22 4.83
C ALA A 193 1.54 -11.93 6.18
N LYS A 194 2.40 -11.38 7.06
CA LYS A 194 2.32 -11.66 8.50
C LYS A 194 1.50 -10.57 9.15
#